data_AF-A0A1Q5R9T8-F1
#
_entry.id   AF-A0A1Q5R9T8-F1
#
_cell.length_a   1.000
_cell.length_b   1.000
_cell.length_c   1.000
_cell.angle_alpha   90.00
_cell.angle_beta   90.00
_cell.angle_gamma   90.00
#
_symmetry.space_group_name_H-M   'P 1'
#
loop_
_entity.id
_entity.type
_entity.pdbx_description
1 polymer ?
#
loop_
_entity_poly.entity_id
_entity_poly.type
_entity_poly.pdbx_seq_one_letter_code
_entity_poly.pdbx_strand_id
1 'polypeptide(L)'
;MPDNVRELRLKTPDTEKITINLGYVDLGQVDLMVQEGFYSNRTDFIRTAIRNQLERHADVVKQSTVRKRLDLGLRTYSRTDLEAARRAGKMLHINVLGLASIEQDVTPDLARATIASVSVLGALHATSAVKAALADRTR
;
A
#
# COMPACT_ATOMS: atom_id res chain seq x y z
N MET A 1 -16.30 17.67 34.19
CA MET A 1 -15.06 17.98 33.47
C MET A 1 -14.91 16.93 32.39
N PRO A 2 -15.05 17.27 31.10
CA PRO A 2 -15.23 16.27 30.05
C PRO A 2 -13.91 15.55 29.73
N ASP A 3 -14.07 14.27 29.41
CA ASP A 3 -13.05 13.30 29.03
C ASP A 3 -12.13 13.79 27.91
N ASN A 4 -10.87 14.08 28.26
CA ASN A 4 -9.78 14.23 27.29
C ASN A 4 -9.27 12.85 26.87
N VAL A 5 -10.12 12.07 26.17
CA VAL A 5 -9.64 10.92 25.41
C VAL A 5 -8.91 11.48 24.19
N ARG A 6 -7.58 11.63 24.30
CA ARG A 6 -6.73 11.81 23.13
C ARG A 6 -6.96 10.58 22.26
N GLU A 7 -7.73 10.73 21.17
CA GLU A 7 -7.74 9.76 20.08
C GLU A 7 -6.28 9.47 19.73
N LEU A 8 -5.82 8.26 20.06
CA LEU A 8 -4.57 7.71 19.57
C LEU A 8 -4.70 7.72 18.06
N ARG A 9 -4.20 8.78 17.43
CA ARG A 9 -4.08 8.88 15.97
C ARG A 9 -3.23 7.68 15.57
N LEU A 10 -3.91 6.62 15.12
CA LEU A 10 -3.29 5.36 14.72
C LEU A 10 -2.31 5.69 13.61
N LYS A 11 -1.03 5.77 13.97
CA LYS A 11 0.03 6.04 13.02
C LYS A 11 0.04 4.87 12.05
N THR A 12 -0.20 5.14 10.77
CA THR A 12 -0.18 4.11 9.74
C THR A 12 1.19 3.44 9.78
N PRO A 13 1.28 2.12 9.99
CA PRO A 13 2.56 1.45 10.04
C PRO A 13 3.27 1.60 8.68
N ASP A 14 4.57 1.91 8.71
CA ASP A 14 5.40 2.09 7.51
C ASP A 14 5.63 0.77 6.74
N THR A 15 5.10 -0.35 7.25
CA THR A 15 5.26 -1.69 6.72
C THR A 15 3.96 -2.48 6.78
N GLU A 16 3.69 -3.24 5.73
CA GLU A 16 2.54 -4.14 5.65
C GLU A 16 2.94 -5.56 6.07
N LYS A 17 2.16 -6.19 6.96
CA LYS A 17 2.39 -7.59 7.33
C LYS A 17 1.82 -8.49 6.25
N ILE A 18 2.65 -9.41 5.75
CA ILE A 18 2.22 -10.48 4.85
C ILE A 18 2.21 -11.82 5.60
N THR A 19 1.27 -12.68 5.23
CA THR A 19 1.23 -14.09 5.66
C THR A 19 1.51 -14.94 4.44
N ILE A 20 2.50 -15.84 4.53
CA ILE A 20 2.93 -16.71 3.42
C ILE A 20 3.09 -18.13 3.93
N ASN A 21 2.87 -19.11 3.04
CA ASN A 21 3.24 -20.49 3.27
C ASN A 21 4.64 -20.75 2.71
N LEU A 22 5.46 -21.53 3.43
CA LEU A 22 6.80 -21.94 3.01
C LEU A 22 6.93 -23.46 3.12
N GLY A 23 7.70 -24.06 2.21
CA GLY A 23 8.04 -25.48 2.29
C GLY A 23 8.88 -25.78 3.54
N TYR A 24 8.73 -26.98 4.12
CA TYR A 24 9.42 -27.36 5.35
C TYR A 24 10.94 -27.27 5.23
N VAL A 25 11.50 -27.65 4.08
CA VAL A 25 12.95 -27.59 3.83
C VAL A 25 13.44 -26.14 3.77
N ASP A 26 12.75 -25.28 3.03
CA ASP A 26 13.11 -23.86 2.93
C ASP A 26 13.02 -23.17 4.29
N LEU A 27 11.95 -23.45 5.06
CA LEU A 27 11.80 -22.93 6.42
C LEU A 27 12.97 -23.36 7.32
N GLY A 28 13.38 -24.64 7.24
CA GLY A 28 14.52 -25.16 7.98
C GLY A 28 15.85 -24.49 7.58
N GLN A 29 16.05 -24.20 6.30
CA GLN A 29 17.24 -23.46 5.84
C GLN A 29 17.23 -22.01 6.35
N VAL A 30 16.07 -21.33 6.33
CA VAL A 30 15.94 -19.98 6.91
C VAL A 30 16.29 -20.00 8.39
N ASP A 31 15.81 -21.00 9.13
CA ASP A 31 16.10 -21.15 10.55
C ASP A 31 17.59 -21.37 10.83
N LEU A 32 18.25 -22.23 10.04
CA LEU A 32 19.69 -22.45 10.15
C LEU A 32 20.46 -21.15 9.91
N MET A 33 20.10 -20.37 8.89
CA MET A 33 20.76 -19.09 8.59
C MET A 33 20.60 -18.07 9.71
N VAL A 34 19.47 -18.07 10.41
CA VAL A 34 19.24 -17.23 11.58
C VAL A 34 20.05 -17.74 12.78
N GLN A 35 20.08 -19.05 13.00
CA GLN A 35 20.81 -19.68 14.11
C GLN A 35 22.33 -19.46 14.01
N GLU A 36 22.89 -19.54 12.80
CA GLU A 36 24.31 -19.26 12.51
C GLU A 36 24.64 -17.75 12.54
N GLY A 37 23.65 -16.89 12.78
CA GLY A 37 23.85 -15.45 12.99
C GLY A 37 24.02 -14.63 11.71
N PHE A 38 23.77 -15.20 10.52
CA PHE A 38 23.79 -14.44 9.26
C PHE A 38 22.67 -13.39 9.18
N TYR A 39 21.56 -13.63 9.88
CA TYR A 39 20.41 -12.73 9.95
C TYR A 39 19.86 -12.67 11.37
N SER A 40 19.33 -11.51 11.78
CA SER A 40 18.84 -11.33 13.15
C SER A 40 17.53 -12.08 13.44
N ASN A 41 16.69 -12.34 12.43
CA ASN A 41 15.45 -13.11 12.54
C ASN A 41 14.91 -13.49 11.15
N ARG A 42 13.89 -14.37 11.11
CA ARG A 42 13.22 -14.80 9.88
C ARG A 42 12.68 -13.63 9.04
N THR A 43 12.11 -12.62 9.68
CA THR A 43 11.55 -11.45 8.98
C THR A 43 12.64 -10.66 8.27
N ASP A 44 13.81 -10.51 8.88
CA ASP A 44 14.96 -9.85 8.30
C ASP A 44 15.51 -10.60 7.09
N PHE A 45 15.67 -11.94 7.20
CA PHE A 45 16.01 -12.80 6.07
C PHE A 45 15.05 -12.60 4.89
N ILE A 46 13.74 -12.72 5.14
CA ILE A 46 12.72 -12.64 4.09
C ILE A 46 12.72 -11.24 3.44
N ARG A 47 12.82 -10.18 4.24
CA ARG A 47 12.89 -8.81 3.73
C ARG A 47 14.11 -8.59 2.85
N THR A 48 15.27 -9.12 3.27
CA THR A 48 16.51 -9.02 2.49
C THR A 48 16.42 -9.82 1.20
N ALA A 49 15.91 -11.06 1.24
CA ALA A 49 15.70 -11.87 0.06
C ALA A 49 14.78 -11.20 -0.99
N ILE A 50 13.68 -10.58 -0.53
CA ILE A 50 12.78 -9.81 -1.40
C ILE A 50 13.52 -8.64 -2.06
N ARG A 51 14.27 -7.85 -1.29
CA ARG A 51 15.05 -6.72 -1.83
C ARG A 51 16.05 -7.18 -2.88
N ASN A 52 16.78 -8.24 -2.61
CA ASN A 52 17.77 -8.80 -3.55
C ASN A 52 17.12 -9.27 -4.86
N GLN A 53 15.95 -9.91 -4.80
CA GLN A 53 15.24 -10.32 -6.01
C GLN A 53 14.67 -9.12 -6.79
N LEU A 54 14.16 -8.09 -6.10
CA LEU A 54 13.69 -6.88 -6.77
C LEU A 54 14.82 -6.12 -7.45
N GLU A 55 16.00 -6.06 -6.82
CA GLU A 55 17.19 -5.44 -7.40
C GLU A 55 17.65 -6.17 -8.68
N ARG A 56 17.69 -7.50 -8.65
CA ARG A 56 18.02 -8.33 -9.84
C ARG A 56 17.06 -8.11 -11.02
N HIS A 57 15.82 -7.72 -10.74
CA HIS A 57 14.80 -7.47 -11.75
C HIS A 57 14.46 -5.98 -11.91
N ALA A 58 15.32 -5.07 -11.45
CA ALA A 58 15.03 -3.63 -11.39
C ALA A 58 14.65 -3.04 -12.77
N ASP A 59 15.34 -3.45 -13.84
CA ASP A 59 15.05 -2.96 -15.19
C ASP A 59 13.68 -3.39 -15.70
N VAL A 60 13.27 -4.62 -15.41
CA VAL A 60 11.95 -5.16 -15.78
C VAL A 60 10.85 -4.39 -15.03
N VAL A 61 11.07 -4.11 -13.74
CA VAL A 61 10.14 -3.31 -12.92
C VAL A 61 10.05 -1.89 -13.48
N LYS A 62 11.19 -1.25 -13.79
CA LYS A 62 11.25 0.11 -14.33
C LYS A 62 10.58 0.26 -15.69
N GLN A 63 10.79 -0.69 -16.60
CA GLN A 63 10.09 -0.68 -17.89
C GLN A 63 8.57 -0.83 -17.71
N SER A 64 8.16 -1.67 -16.76
CA SER A 64 6.76 -1.91 -16.45
C SER A 64 6.07 -0.70 -15.80
N THR A 65 6.74 0.04 -14.91
CA THR A 65 6.19 1.25 -14.29
C THR A 65 5.95 2.35 -15.32
N VAL A 66 6.88 2.55 -16.26
CA VAL A 66 6.71 3.50 -17.37
C VAL A 66 5.54 3.10 -18.26
N ARG A 67 5.51 1.83 -18.71
CA ARG A 67 4.44 1.34 -19.60
C ARG A 67 3.05 1.44 -18.98
N LYS A 68 2.93 1.17 -17.68
CA LYS A 68 1.65 1.20 -16.95
C LYS A 68 1.35 2.58 -16.31
N ARG A 69 2.24 3.56 -16.46
CA ARG A 69 2.14 4.89 -15.82
C ARG A 69 1.86 4.79 -14.32
N LEU A 70 2.64 3.94 -13.63
CA LEU A 70 2.53 3.73 -12.19
C LEU A 70 3.36 4.76 -11.44
N ASP A 71 2.73 5.45 -10.51
CA ASP A 71 3.39 6.27 -9.51
C ASP A 71 4.01 5.37 -8.44
N LEU A 72 5.33 5.44 -8.29
CA LEU A 72 6.06 4.65 -7.30
C LEU A 72 6.08 5.36 -5.94
N GLY A 73 5.71 4.64 -4.88
CA GLY A 73 5.83 5.11 -3.50
C GLY A 73 4.51 5.15 -2.71
N LEU A 74 4.43 6.08 -1.77
CA LEU A 74 3.28 6.27 -0.89
C LEU A 74 2.49 7.50 -1.36
N ARG A 75 1.21 7.34 -1.66
CA ARG A 75 0.29 8.41 -2.06
C ARG A 75 -0.84 8.52 -1.05
N THR A 76 -1.02 9.71 -0.48
CA THR A 76 -2.16 10.01 0.39
C THR A 76 -3.11 10.96 -0.32
N TYR A 77 -4.41 10.65 -0.27
CA TYR A 77 -5.49 11.46 -0.80
C TYR A 77 -6.33 11.97 0.37
N SER A 78 -6.21 13.26 0.66
CA SER A 78 -7.01 13.92 1.69
C SER A 78 -8.39 14.31 1.16
N ARG A 79 -9.33 14.56 2.08
CA ARG A 79 -10.62 15.14 1.72
C ARG A 79 -10.49 16.46 0.94
N THR A 80 -9.57 17.32 1.37
CA THR A 80 -9.32 18.62 0.72
C THR A 80 -8.87 18.45 -0.73
N ASP A 81 -8.00 17.48 -1.01
CA ASP A 81 -7.51 17.19 -2.36
C ASP A 81 -8.66 16.73 -3.27
N LEU A 82 -9.52 15.84 -2.77
CA LEU A 82 -10.67 15.34 -3.52
C LEU A 82 -11.73 16.44 -3.72
N GLU A 83 -11.99 17.27 -2.73
CA GLU A 83 -12.90 18.42 -2.87
C GLU A 83 -12.37 19.44 -3.89
N ALA A 84 -11.05 19.68 -3.91
CA ALA A 84 -10.42 20.50 -4.94
C ALA A 84 -10.55 19.88 -6.34
N ALA A 85 -10.32 18.57 -6.47
CA ALA A 85 -10.54 17.84 -7.72
C ALA A 85 -11.99 17.93 -8.20
N ARG A 86 -12.96 17.80 -7.27
CA ARG A 86 -14.39 17.94 -7.55
C ARG A 86 -14.74 19.34 -8.06
N ARG A 87 -14.24 20.39 -7.40
CA ARG A 87 -14.45 21.79 -7.82
C ARG A 87 -13.82 22.08 -9.18
N ALA A 88 -12.69 21.44 -9.48
CA ALA A 88 -12.02 21.54 -10.77
C ALA A 88 -12.67 20.69 -11.88
N GLY A 89 -13.71 19.90 -11.56
CA GLY A 89 -14.33 18.96 -12.51
C GLY A 89 -13.38 17.86 -13.00
N LYS A 90 -12.32 17.57 -12.24
CA LYS A 90 -11.29 16.58 -12.62
C LYS A 90 -11.60 15.24 -11.98
N MET A 91 -11.39 14.18 -12.75
CA MET A 91 -11.38 12.82 -12.22
C MET A 91 -9.95 12.31 -12.06
N LEU A 92 -9.66 11.73 -10.91
CA LEU A 92 -8.36 11.18 -10.55
C LEU A 92 -8.27 9.72 -11.00
N HIS A 93 -7.14 9.39 -11.61
CA HIS A 93 -6.75 8.02 -11.91
C HIS A 93 -5.64 7.62 -10.94
N ILE A 94 -5.96 6.75 -9.99
CA ILE A 94 -5.01 6.28 -8.98
C ILE A 94 -4.28 5.07 -9.56
N ASN A 95 -3.02 5.24 -9.95
CA ASN A 95 -2.16 4.18 -10.49
C ASN A 95 -0.89 4.14 -9.65
N VAL A 96 -0.84 3.28 -8.62
CA VAL A 96 0.24 3.31 -7.62
C VAL A 96 0.95 1.96 -7.54
N LEU A 97 2.28 1.99 -7.50
CA LEU A 97 3.13 0.87 -7.09
C LEU A 97 3.69 1.19 -5.69
N GLY A 98 3.10 0.58 -4.66
CA GLY A 98 3.37 0.90 -3.26
C GLY A 98 2.08 1.01 -2.44
N LEU A 99 1.85 2.15 -1.81
CA LEU A 99 0.68 2.39 -0.96
C LEU A 99 -0.15 3.54 -1.50
N ALA A 100 -1.44 3.31 -1.68
CA ALA A 100 -2.43 4.38 -1.82
C ALA A 100 -3.26 4.45 -0.53
N SER A 101 -3.31 5.62 0.09
CA SER A 101 -4.07 5.88 1.31
C SER A 101 -5.12 6.96 1.04
N ILE A 102 -6.39 6.66 1.30
CA ILE A 102 -7.49 7.61 1.30
C ILE A 102 -7.83 7.88 2.76
N GLU A 103 -7.84 9.15 3.16
CA GLU A 103 -8.07 9.54 4.55
C GLU A 103 -9.47 9.13 5.05
N GLN A 104 -9.60 8.93 6.35
CA GLN A 104 -10.81 8.34 6.95
C GLN A 104 -12.03 9.27 6.89
N ASP A 105 -11.81 10.58 6.76
CA ASP A 105 -12.83 11.62 6.67
C ASP A 105 -13.39 11.79 5.25
N VAL A 106 -12.86 11.05 4.27
CA VAL A 106 -13.38 11.01 2.90
C VAL A 106 -14.68 10.20 2.86
N THR A 107 -15.75 10.84 2.38
CA THR A 107 -17.03 10.17 2.20
C THR A 107 -17.04 9.31 0.93
N PRO A 108 -17.81 8.21 0.89
CA PRO A 108 -17.95 7.37 -0.30
C PRO A 108 -18.42 8.15 -1.54
N ASP A 109 -19.34 9.10 -1.36
CA ASP A 109 -19.85 9.94 -2.45
C ASP A 109 -18.78 10.88 -3.01
N LEU A 110 -17.96 11.49 -2.14
CA LEU A 110 -16.86 12.34 -2.57
C LEU A 110 -15.82 11.53 -3.35
N ALA A 111 -15.44 10.36 -2.84
CA ALA A 111 -14.54 9.45 -3.52
C ALA A 111 -15.08 9.05 -4.90
N ARG A 112 -16.36 8.66 -4.99
CA ARG A 112 -16.99 8.27 -6.26
C ARG A 112 -17.18 9.44 -7.22
N ALA A 113 -17.38 10.66 -6.74
CA ALA A 113 -17.47 11.83 -7.60
C ALA A 113 -16.11 12.21 -8.23
N THR A 114 -14.99 11.78 -7.64
CA THR A 114 -13.66 12.32 -7.95
C THR A 114 -12.66 11.27 -8.44
N ILE A 115 -12.87 9.98 -8.19
CA ILE A 115 -11.92 8.92 -8.55
C ILE A 115 -12.48 8.09 -9.71
N ALA A 116 -11.89 8.21 -10.91
CA ALA A 116 -12.31 7.47 -12.09
C ALA A 116 -11.87 6.01 -12.06
N SER A 117 -10.66 5.72 -11.60
CA SER A 117 -10.11 4.36 -11.56
C SER A 117 -9.09 4.20 -10.46
N VAL A 118 -9.01 3.00 -9.89
CA VAL A 118 -8.02 2.61 -8.89
C VAL A 118 -7.28 1.36 -9.36
N SER A 119 -5.97 1.47 -9.51
CA SER A 119 -5.07 0.34 -9.72
C SER A 119 -3.89 0.50 -8.78
N VAL A 120 -3.80 -0.39 -7.80
CA VAL A 120 -2.78 -0.33 -6.75
C VAL A 120 -2.07 -1.67 -6.68
N LEU A 121 -0.78 -1.66 -6.99
CA LEU A 121 0.10 -2.80 -6.82
C LEU A 121 0.82 -2.62 -5.47
N GLY A 122 0.29 -3.27 -4.45
CA GLY A 122 0.73 -3.14 -3.06
C GLY A 122 -0.47 -3.07 -2.13
N ALA A 123 -0.60 -1.99 -1.37
CA ALA A 123 -1.67 -1.83 -0.38
C ALA A 123 -2.58 -0.62 -0.70
N LEU A 124 -3.89 -0.80 -0.47
CA LEU A 124 -4.88 0.27 -0.51
C LEU A 124 -5.50 0.45 0.88
N HIS A 125 -5.19 1.56 1.53
CA HIS A 125 -5.81 1.98 2.79
C HIS A 125 -6.95 2.94 2.49
N ALA A 126 -8.15 2.55 2.89
CA ALA A 126 -9.36 3.37 2.81
C ALA A 126 -10.40 2.76 3.75
N THR A 127 -11.41 3.54 4.12
CA THR A 127 -12.55 3.01 4.88
C THR A 127 -13.28 1.94 4.06
N SER A 128 -13.91 0.97 4.73
CA SER A 128 -14.67 -0.09 4.05
C SER A 128 -15.76 0.48 3.14
N ALA A 129 -16.42 1.56 3.57
CA ALA A 129 -17.43 2.25 2.77
C ALA A 129 -16.86 2.86 1.49
N VAL A 130 -15.68 3.48 1.54
CA VAL A 130 -15.01 4.03 0.35
C VAL A 130 -14.53 2.89 -0.57
N LYS A 131 -13.97 1.81 -0.02
CA LYS A 131 -13.59 0.63 -0.83
C LYS A 131 -14.80 0.04 -1.56
N ALA A 132 -15.93 -0.08 -0.87
CA ALA A 132 -17.17 -0.57 -1.47
C ALA A 132 -17.69 0.35 -2.60
N ALA A 133 -17.64 1.67 -2.40
CA ALA A 133 -18.09 2.64 -3.40
C ALA A 133 -17.18 2.74 -4.64
N LEU A 134 -15.94 2.23 -4.55
CA LEU A 134 -14.96 2.19 -5.64
C LEU A 134 -14.75 0.77 -6.20
N ALA A 135 -15.52 -0.22 -5.75
CA ALA A 135 -15.34 -1.62 -6.14
C ALA A 135 -15.49 -1.83 -7.66
N ASP A 136 -16.43 -1.12 -8.30
CA ASP A 136 -16.66 -1.12 -9.76
C ASP A 136 -15.55 -0.41 -10.55
N ARG A 137 -14.66 0.32 -9.88
CA ARG A 137 -13.59 1.13 -10.48
C ARG A 137 -12.19 0.62 -10.16
N THR A 138 -12.11 -0.47 -9.40
CA THR A 138 -10.84 -1.10 -9.01
C THR A 138 -10.46 -2.14 -10.05
N ARG A 139 -9.20 -2.12 -10.51
CA ARG A 139 -8.63 -3.05 -11.49
C ARG A 139 -7.49 -3.87 -10.91
#